data_AF-A0A3D3UFZ1-F1
#
_entry.id   AF-A0A3D3UFZ1-F1
#
_cell.length_a   1.000
_cell.length_b   1.000
_cell.length_c   1.000
_cell.angle_alpha   90.00
_cell.angle_beta   90.00
_cell.angle_gamma   90.00
#
_symmetry.space_group_name_H-M   'P 1'
#
loop_
_entity.id
_entity.type
_entity.pdbx_description
1 polymer ?
#
loop_
_entity_poly.entity_id
_entity_poly.type
_entity_poly.pdbx_seq_one_letter_code
_entity_poly.pdbx_strand_id
1 'polypeptide(L)' 'EEDKPFMCSQMGKLMATGRMLNGETRFSKGGTPIYHMGALGTFSERSVIQAGSAVKIGDNAPL' A
#
# COMPACT_ATOMS: atom_id res chain seq x y z
N GLU A 1 -11.28 -10.57 19.30
CA GLU A 1 -10.04 -11.16 18.76
C GLU A 1 -10.10 -11.21 17.25
N GLU A 2 -8.96 -11.01 16.59
CA GLU A 2 -8.83 -11.17 15.14
C GLU A 2 -8.63 -12.66 14.87
N ASP A 3 -9.73 -13.36 14.54
CA ASP A 3 -9.82 -14.83 14.36
C ASP A 3 -9.04 -15.36 13.13
N LYS A 4 -8.31 -14.47 12.44
CA LYS A 4 -7.51 -14.76 11.25
C LYS A 4 -6.14 -14.08 11.38
N PRO A 5 -5.12 -14.77 11.93
CA PRO A 5 -3.84 -14.17 12.29
C PRO A 5 -3.03 -13.64 11.10
N PHE A 6 -3.40 -14.03 9.88
CA PHE A 6 -2.79 -13.57 8.63
C PHE A 6 -3.46 -12.32 8.04
N MET A 7 -4.62 -11.90 8.59
CA MET A 7 -5.26 -10.66 8.17
C MET A 7 -4.85 -9.55 9.12
N CYS A 8 -4.23 -8.52 8.59
CA CYS A 8 -3.97 -7.30 9.34
C CYS A 8 -5.23 -6.43 9.34
N SER A 9 -5.77 -6.12 10.51
CA SER A 9 -6.90 -5.20 10.68
C SER A 9 -6.73 -3.82 10.02
N GLN A 10 -5.49 -3.33 9.88
CA GLN A 10 -5.22 -2.04 9.22
C GLN A 10 -5.41 -2.09 7.70
N MET A 11 -5.30 -3.27 7.08
CA MET A 11 -5.40 -3.42 5.62
C MET A 11 -6.78 -3.01 5.10
N GLY A 12 -7.84 -3.28 5.88
CA GLY A 12 -9.20 -2.86 5.52
C GLY A 12 -9.32 -1.35 5.29
N LYS A 13 -8.66 -0.53 6.12
CA LYS A 13 -8.67 0.93 5.98
C LYS A 13 -7.94 1.41 4.73
N LEU A 14 -6.80 0.80 4.41
CA LEU A 14 -6.03 1.13 3.21
C LEU A 14 -6.81 0.81 1.94
N MET A 15 -7.42 -0.38 1.89
CA MET A 15 -8.22 -0.84 0.77
C MET A 15 -9.48 0.01 0.56
N ALA A 16 -10.16 0.39 1.64
CA ALA A 16 -11.39 1.17 1.58
C ALA A 16 -11.16 2.63 1.15
N THR A 17 -10.02 3.23 1.53
CA THR A 17 -9.77 4.66 1.30
C THR A 17 -8.85 4.94 0.11
N GLY A 18 -8.03 3.97 -0.31
CA GLY A 18 -6.96 4.18 -1.28
C GLY A 18 -5.92 5.22 -0.83
N ARG A 19 -5.86 5.51 0.46
CA ARG A 19 -4.97 6.49 1.09
C ARG A 19 -3.99 5.80 2.03
N MET A 20 -2.98 6.53 2.46
CA MET A 20 -2.08 6.10 3.52
C MET A 20 -2.82 6.01 4.87
N LEU A 21 -2.26 5.31 5.86
CA LEU A 21 -2.88 5.18 7.20
C LEU A 21 -3.12 6.53 7.90
N ASN A 22 -2.28 7.53 7.59
CA ASN A 22 -2.40 8.92 8.05
C ASN A 22 -3.44 9.74 7.24
N GLY A 23 -4.09 9.15 6.24
CA GLY A 23 -5.12 9.79 5.42
C GLY A 23 -4.60 10.57 4.21
N GLU A 24 -3.28 10.71 4.04
CA GLU A 24 -2.71 11.43 2.91
C GLU A 24 -2.64 10.58 1.63
N THR A 25 -2.48 11.25 0.48
CA THR A 25 -2.15 10.61 -0.80
C THR A 25 -0.69 10.85 -1.14
N ARG A 26 -0.06 9.92 -1.86
CA ARG A 26 1.32 10.04 -2.35
C ARG A 26 1.41 10.13 -3.87
N PHE A 27 0.34 9.79 -4.56
CA PHE A 27 0.22 10.01 -6.00
C PHE A 27 -0.59 11.27 -6.29
N SER A 28 -0.15 11.99 -7.32
CA SER A 28 -0.91 13.08 -7.91
C SER A 28 -0.62 13.17 -9.40
N LYS A 29 -1.55 13.74 -10.16
CA LYS A 29 -1.36 14.07 -11.58
C LYS A 29 -1.98 15.42 -11.85
N GLY A 30 -1.17 16.38 -12.29
CA GLY A 30 -1.63 17.75 -12.53
C GLY A 30 -2.24 18.42 -11.29
N GLY A 31 -1.71 18.14 -10.09
CA GLY A 31 -2.23 18.67 -8.83
C GLY A 31 -3.43 17.92 -8.26
N THR A 32 -4.04 17.01 -9.02
CA THR A 32 -5.16 16.18 -8.56
C THR A 32 -4.64 14.92 -7.85
N PRO A 33 -5.10 14.62 -6.62
CA PRO A 33 -4.74 13.38 -5.92
C PRO A 33 -5.17 12.12 -6.69
N ILE A 34 -4.30 11.10 -6.69
CA ILE A 34 -4.60 9.76 -7.19
C ILE A 34 -4.53 8.77 -6.03
N TYR A 35 -5.48 7.84 -5.98
CA TYR A 35 -5.59 6.85 -4.93
C TYR A 35 -4.78 5.58 -5.24
N HIS A 36 -4.25 4.95 -4.19
CA HIS A 36 -3.53 3.68 -4.32
C HIS A 36 -4.50 2.55 -4.66
N MET A 37 -4.23 1.84 -5.75
CA MET A 37 -4.89 0.56 -6.04
C MET A 37 -4.27 -0.54 -5.15
N GLY A 38 -5.12 -1.29 -4.45
CA GLY A 38 -4.69 -2.44 -3.65
C GLY A 38 -3.70 -2.08 -2.53
N ALA A 39 -3.74 -0.84 -2.02
CA ALA A 39 -2.79 -0.28 -1.05
C ALA A 39 -1.31 -0.23 -1.52
N LEU A 40 -1.02 -0.59 -2.78
CA LEU A 40 0.35 -0.72 -3.29
C LEU A 40 0.64 0.17 -4.50
N GLY A 41 -0.28 0.28 -5.46
CA GLY A 41 -0.09 1.14 -6.64
C GLY A 41 1.07 0.71 -7.56
N THR A 42 1.20 -0.60 -7.82
CA THR A 42 2.35 -1.18 -8.55
C THR A 42 2.37 -0.92 -10.06
N PHE A 43 1.36 -0.23 -10.60
CA PHE A 43 1.36 0.23 -12.00
C PHE A 43 2.04 1.61 -12.18
N SER A 44 2.79 2.04 -11.18
CA SER A 44 3.67 3.21 -11.21
C SER A 44 5.12 2.73 -11.08
N GLU A 45 6.05 3.40 -11.77
CA GLU A 45 7.50 3.13 -11.64
C GLU A 45 8.02 3.34 -10.21
N ARG A 46 7.33 4.17 -9.42
CA ARG A 46 7.65 4.44 -8.02
C ARG A 46 6.38 4.42 -7.19
N SER A 47 6.46 3.84 -5.99
CA SER A 47 5.36 3.86 -5.04
C SER A 47 5.86 4.08 -3.62
N VAL A 48 4.98 4.63 -2.78
CA VAL A 48 5.17 4.76 -1.33
C VAL A 48 4.13 3.87 -0.66
N ILE A 49 4.57 2.90 0.14
CA ILE A 49 3.70 1.93 0.81
C ILE A 49 3.93 1.94 2.32
N GLN A 50 3.02 1.32 3.08
CA GLN A 50 3.24 1.11 4.51
C GLN A 50 4.41 0.13 4.72
N ALA A 51 5.23 0.38 5.73
CA ALA A 51 6.36 -0.50 6.04
C ALA A 51 5.93 -1.95 6.27
N GLY A 52 4.78 -2.17 6.94
CA GLY A 52 4.21 -3.51 7.15
C GLY A 52 3.71 -4.20 5.89
N SER A 53 3.60 -3.49 4.76
CA SER A 53 3.25 -4.05 3.45
C SER A 53 4.47 -4.36 2.58
N ALA A 54 5.68 -4.04 3.05
CA ALA A 54 6.93 -4.32 2.36
C ALA A 54 7.63 -5.53 2.99
N VAL A 55 7.92 -6.55 2.17
CA VAL A 55 8.69 -7.71 2.61
C VAL A 55 10.00 -7.73 1.83
N LYS A 56 11.13 -7.67 2.54
CA LYS A 56 12.45 -7.82 1.92
C LYS A 56 12.63 -9.28 1.49
N ILE A 57 13.01 -9.49 0.23
CA ILE A 57 13.34 -10.79 -0.33
C ILE A 57 14.86 -10.95 -0.48
N GLY A 58 15.32 -12.16 -0.77
CA GLY A 58 16.75 -12.43 -1.01
C GLY A 58 17.24 -11.82 -2.32
N ASP A 59 18.53 -11.45 -2.35
CA ASP A 59 19.13 -10.70 -3.46
C ASP A 59 19.19 -11.48 -4.78
N ASN A 60 19.04 -12.81 -4.75
CA ASN A 60 19.06 -13.69 -5.93
C ASN A 60 17.66 -13.99 -6.50
N ALA A 61 16.62 -13.30 -6.04
CA ALA A 61 15.27 -13.49 -6.59
C ALA A 61 15.18 -12.96 -8.03
N PRO A 62 14.52 -13.68 -8.95
CA PRO A 62 14.29 -13.17 -10.31
C PRO A 62 13.20 -12.09 -10.26
N LEU A 63 13.59 -10.84 -10.53
CA LEU A 63 12.72 -9.65 -10.56
C LEU A 63 12.49 -9.15 -11.99
#